data_AF-A0A0F8XTP3-F1
#
_entry.id   AF-A0A0F8XTP3-F1
#
_cell.length_a   1.000
_cell.length_b   1.000
_cell.length_c   1.000
_cell.angle_alpha   90.00
_cell.angle_beta   90.00
_cell.angle_gamma   90.00
#
_symmetry.space_group_name_H-M   'P 1'
#
loop_
_entity.id
_entity.type
_entity.pdbx_description
1 polymer ?
#
loop_
_entity_poly.entity_id
_entity_poly.type
_entity_poly.pdbx_seq_one_letter_code
_entity_poly.pdbx_strand_id
1 'polypeptide(L)'
;MTTILEAKQVTDLLDRDPKDAMMIPYSEYYPLQLATLKKRFNNLMPKIKVLNRAAVDKGISEINSEKDIVPLLFAHSTYKIYSETYISDNKWDKMNNWLSSLSTYDFTQVDVTGVKSIDGWLDCLDEAGFFVTHSSGTGGKPSLLPKAPEE
;
A
#
# COMPACT_ATOMS: atom_id res chain seq x y z
N MET A 1 -22.81 29.91 -3.36
CA MET A 1 -21.50 30.34 -2.84
C MET A 1 -20.50 29.33 -3.35
N THR A 2 -19.76 29.66 -4.40
CA THR A 2 -18.72 28.80 -4.94
C THR A 2 -17.52 28.93 -4.02
N THR A 3 -17.30 27.94 -3.17
CA THR A 3 -16.11 27.88 -2.34
C THR A 3 -14.92 27.67 -3.28
N ILE A 4 -14.27 28.77 -3.66
CA ILE A 4 -12.96 28.74 -4.29
C ILE A 4 -12.04 28.18 -3.22
N LEU A 5 -11.78 26.86 -3.30
CA LEU A 5 -10.77 26.19 -2.51
C LEU A 5 -9.41 26.71 -3.00
N GLU A 6 -9.00 27.84 -2.41
CA GLU A 6 -7.64 28.34 -2.42
C GLU A 6 -6.68 27.15 -2.26
N ALA A 7 -5.68 27.08 -3.13
CA ALA A 7 -4.70 25.99 -3.27
C ALA A 7 -3.84 25.71 -2.01
N LYS A 8 -4.21 26.26 -0.85
CA LYS A 8 -3.39 26.26 0.36
C LYS A 8 -3.62 25.09 1.31
N GLN A 9 -4.70 24.33 1.23
CA GLN A 9 -4.87 23.11 2.04
C GLN A 9 -5.75 22.08 1.33
N VAL A 10 -5.22 21.41 0.31
CA VAL A 10 -5.69 20.04 0.05
C VAL A 10 -5.09 19.17 1.16
N THR A 11 -5.71 19.22 2.34
CA THR A 11 -5.62 18.11 3.31
C THR A 11 -6.11 16.88 2.58
N ASP A 12 -5.46 15.74 2.82
CA ASP A 12 -5.96 14.49 2.23
C ASP A 12 -7.43 14.36 2.63
N LEU A 13 -8.32 13.94 1.72
CA LEU A 13 -9.71 13.66 2.09
C LEU A 13 -9.79 12.70 3.29
N LEU A 14 -8.77 11.85 3.45
CA LEU A 14 -8.62 10.94 4.59
C LEU A 14 -8.26 11.63 5.92
N ASP A 15 -7.81 12.89 5.90
CA ASP A 15 -7.51 13.68 7.11
C ASP A 15 -8.76 14.33 7.72
N ARG A 16 -9.93 14.16 7.08
CA ARG A 16 -11.21 14.73 7.53
C ARG A 16 -12.03 13.72 8.32
N ASP A 17 -12.90 14.20 9.20
CA ASP A 17 -13.92 13.35 9.80
C ASP A 17 -14.79 12.72 8.69
N PRO A 18 -15.03 11.40 8.71
CA PRO A 18 -15.80 10.73 7.66
C PRO A 18 -17.21 11.29 7.46
N LYS A 19 -17.85 11.79 8.52
CA LYS A 19 -19.19 12.39 8.42
C LYS A 19 -19.13 13.70 7.66
N ASP A 20 -18.14 14.54 7.96
CA ASP A 20 -17.95 15.82 7.27
C ASP A 20 -17.65 15.59 5.78
N ALA A 21 -16.83 14.58 5.46
CA ALA A 21 -16.52 14.23 4.07
C ALA A 21 -17.76 13.76 3.29
N MET A 22 -18.68 13.03 3.93
CA MET A 22 -19.92 12.55 3.31
C MET A 22 -20.96 13.66 3.05
N MET A 23 -20.84 14.81 3.72
CA MET A 23 -21.75 15.94 3.54
C MET A 23 -21.34 16.89 2.39
N ILE A 24 -20.17 16.67 1.78
CA ILE A 24 -19.67 17.50 0.68
C ILE A 24 -20.47 17.18 -0.60
N PRO A 25 -21.10 18.18 -1.27
CA PRO A 25 -21.78 17.96 -2.54
C PRO A 25 -20.82 17.38 -3.59
N TYR A 26 -21.31 16.48 -4.46
CA TYR A 26 -20.46 15.79 -5.45
C TYR A 26 -19.65 16.76 -6.34
N SER A 27 -20.26 17.88 -6.74
CA SER A 27 -19.60 18.92 -7.55
C SER A 27 -18.39 19.57 -6.87
N GLU A 28 -18.37 19.60 -5.54
CA GLU A 28 -17.25 20.09 -4.73
C GLU A 28 -16.30 18.96 -4.33
N TYR A 29 -16.84 17.75 -4.15
CA TYR A 29 -16.10 16.55 -3.77
C TYR A 29 -15.17 16.04 -4.88
N TYR A 30 -15.65 15.98 -6.13
CA TYR A 30 -14.86 15.40 -7.23
C TYR A 30 -13.53 16.13 -7.50
N PRO A 31 -13.48 17.47 -7.56
CA PRO A 31 -12.20 18.19 -7.66
C PRO A 31 -11.24 17.90 -6.50
N LEU A 32 -11.77 17.79 -5.26
CA LEU A 32 -10.99 17.43 -4.07
C LEU A 32 -10.45 16.00 -4.15
N GLN A 33 -11.27 15.07 -4.65
CA GLN A 33 -10.88 13.68 -4.86
C GLN A 33 -9.73 13.58 -5.86
N LEU A 34 -9.86 14.22 -7.02
CA LEU A 34 -8.81 14.22 -8.04
C LEU A 34 -7.51 14.87 -7.52
N ALA A 35 -7.59 15.98 -6.80
CA ALA A 35 -6.43 16.62 -6.19
C ALA A 35 -5.75 15.72 -5.13
N THR A 36 -6.54 15.03 -4.32
CA THR A 36 -6.05 14.07 -3.32
C THR A 36 -5.36 12.88 -3.98
N LEU A 37 -5.97 12.32 -5.02
CA LEU A 37 -5.42 11.20 -5.79
C LEU A 37 -4.07 11.58 -6.42
N LYS A 38 -3.99 12.76 -7.06
CA LYS A 38 -2.73 13.31 -7.60
C LYS A 38 -1.64 13.39 -6.53
N LYS A 39 -1.96 13.99 -5.37
CA LYS A 39 -1.04 14.14 -4.25
C LYS A 39 -0.54 12.78 -3.73
N ARG A 40 -1.46 11.82 -3.52
CA ARG A 40 -1.12 10.47 -3.04
C ARG A 40 -0.28 9.71 -4.05
N PHE A 41 -0.64 9.73 -5.32
CA PHE A 41 0.15 9.08 -6.37
C PHE A 41 1.58 9.62 -6.41
N ASN A 42 1.75 10.94 -6.43
CA ASN A 42 3.08 11.56 -6.47
C ASN A 42 3.93 11.23 -5.22
N ASN A 43 3.31 11.09 -4.05
CA ASN A 43 4.00 10.72 -2.81
C ASN A 43 4.35 9.22 -2.74
N LEU A 44 3.46 8.35 -3.20
CA LEU A 44 3.57 6.89 -3.03
C LEU A 44 4.30 6.21 -4.19
N MET A 45 4.13 6.69 -5.42
CA MET A 45 4.77 6.12 -6.62
C MET A 45 6.29 5.98 -6.47
N PRO A 46 7.06 6.97 -5.98
CA PRO A 46 8.51 6.80 -5.80
C PRO A 46 8.89 5.89 -4.62
N LYS A 47 7.97 5.59 -3.70
CA LYS A 47 8.24 4.82 -2.47
C LYS A 47 7.84 3.35 -2.56
N ILE A 48 6.74 3.06 -3.24
CA ILE A 48 6.21 1.70 -3.40
C ILE A 48 6.71 1.13 -4.73
N LYS A 49 7.66 0.20 -4.67
CA LYS A 49 8.34 -0.36 -5.86
C LYS A 49 7.37 -0.99 -6.85
N VAL A 50 6.37 -1.74 -6.36
CA VAL A 50 5.37 -2.39 -7.23
C VAL A 50 4.46 -1.35 -7.91
N LEU A 51 4.15 -0.24 -7.23
CA LEU A 51 3.37 0.86 -7.82
C LEU A 51 4.18 1.58 -8.90
N ASN A 52 5.46 1.89 -8.61
CA ASN A 52 6.38 2.45 -9.59
C ASN A 52 6.43 1.59 -10.85
N ARG A 53 6.63 0.28 -10.68
CA ARG A 53 6.72 -0.67 -11.79
C ARG A 53 5.43 -0.70 -12.61
N ALA A 54 4.27 -0.78 -11.95
CA ALA A 54 2.98 -0.75 -12.63
C ALA A 54 2.76 0.55 -13.41
N ALA A 55 3.12 1.70 -12.82
CA ALA A 55 3.02 3.01 -13.46
C ALA A 55 3.90 3.10 -14.72
N VAL A 56 5.15 2.66 -14.64
CA VAL A 56 6.08 2.60 -15.78
C VAL A 56 5.56 1.66 -16.88
N ASP A 57 5.15 0.44 -16.51
CA ASP A 57 4.67 -0.57 -17.46
C ASP A 57 3.37 -0.14 -18.18
N LYS A 58 2.58 0.77 -17.58
CA LYS A 58 1.36 1.34 -18.16
C LYS A 58 1.56 2.71 -18.80
N GLY A 59 2.76 3.30 -18.72
CA GLY A 59 3.05 4.63 -19.25
C GLY A 59 2.32 5.75 -18.51
N ILE A 60 2.04 5.57 -17.21
CA ILE A 60 1.28 6.52 -16.38
C ILE A 60 2.28 7.29 -15.50
N SER A 61 2.51 8.56 -15.83
CA SER A 61 3.37 9.46 -15.04
C SER A 61 2.59 10.48 -14.22
N GLU A 62 1.30 10.64 -14.48
CA GLU A 62 0.42 11.60 -13.81
C GLU A 62 -1.02 11.09 -13.77
N ILE A 63 -1.81 11.60 -12.83
CA ILE A 63 -3.23 11.25 -12.65
C ILE A 63 -4.05 12.46 -13.06
N ASN A 64 -4.78 12.42 -14.16
CA ASN A 64 -5.65 13.53 -14.60
C ASN A 64 -7.14 13.21 -14.48
N SER A 65 -7.48 11.94 -14.26
CA SER A 65 -8.83 11.44 -14.05
C SER A 65 -8.81 10.19 -13.17
N GLU A 66 -9.97 9.76 -12.69
CA GLU A 66 -10.13 8.49 -11.99
C GLU A 66 -9.74 7.28 -12.85
N LYS A 67 -9.84 7.39 -14.18
CA LYS A 67 -9.50 6.32 -15.12
C LYS A 67 -8.00 5.98 -15.12
N ASP A 68 -7.14 6.95 -14.81
CA ASP A 68 -5.70 6.75 -14.75
C ASP A 68 -5.29 5.88 -13.55
N ILE A 69 -6.15 5.75 -12.54
CA ILE A 69 -5.87 4.96 -11.33
C ILE A 69 -6.31 3.52 -11.47
N VAL A 70 -7.39 3.26 -12.22
CA VAL A 70 -7.92 1.91 -12.45
C VAL A 70 -6.83 0.89 -12.81
N PRO A 71 -5.92 1.15 -13.76
CA PRO A 71 -4.86 0.19 -14.11
C PRO A 71 -3.74 0.07 -13.05
N LEU A 72 -3.71 0.96 -12.05
CA LEU A 72 -2.73 0.96 -10.96
C LEU A 72 -3.25 0.25 -9.69
N LEU A 73 -4.52 -0.15 -9.66
CA LEU A 73 -5.08 -0.92 -8.56
C LEU A 73 -4.52 -2.36 -8.56
N PHE A 74 -4.04 -2.81 -7.41
CA PHE A 74 -3.47 -4.14 -7.27
C PHE A 74 -4.55 -5.21 -7.15
N ALA A 75 -4.47 -6.21 -8.04
CA ALA A 75 -5.27 -7.42 -7.89
C ALA A 75 -4.84 -8.19 -6.62
N HIS A 76 -5.76 -8.97 -6.05
CA HIS A 76 -5.49 -9.79 -4.86
C HIS A 76 -4.29 -10.74 -5.02
N SER A 77 -3.97 -11.15 -6.26
CA SER A 77 -2.80 -11.98 -6.59
C SER A 77 -1.47 -11.28 -6.35
N THR A 78 -1.43 -9.95 -6.42
CA THR A 78 -0.24 -9.13 -6.15
C THR A 78 0.32 -9.40 -4.76
N TYR A 79 -0.56 -9.59 -3.78
CA TYR A 79 -0.21 -9.86 -2.39
C TYR A 79 0.24 -11.32 -2.13
N LYS A 80 0.38 -12.14 -3.18
CA LYS A 80 0.89 -13.51 -3.10
C LYS A 80 1.88 -13.85 -4.22
N ILE A 81 2.58 -12.86 -4.77
CA ILE A 81 3.56 -13.08 -5.85
C ILE A 81 4.95 -13.55 -5.38
N TYR A 82 5.21 -13.58 -4.07
CA TYR A 82 6.46 -14.12 -3.52
C TYR A 82 6.69 -15.57 -3.97
N SER A 83 7.94 -16.03 -4.07
CA SER A 83 8.18 -17.43 -4.41
C SER A 83 7.75 -18.35 -3.27
N GLU A 84 7.05 -19.45 -3.57
CA GLU A 84 6.73 -20.47 -2.55
C GLU A 84 7.99 -21.13 -1.98
N THR A 85 9.08 -21.13 -2.75
CA THR A 85 10.39 -21.58 -2.27
C THR A 85 10.90 -20.70 -1.12
N TYR A 86 10.49 -19.44 -1.02
CA TYR A 86 10.92 -18.59 0.10
C TYR A 86 10.36 -19.05 1.42
N ILE A 87 9.12 -19.56 1.45
CA ILE A 87 8.51 -20.12 2.65
C ILE A 87 9.10 -21.49 2.96
N SER A 88 9.16 -22.38 1.97
CA SER A 88 9.63 -23.76 2.20
C SER A 88 11.12 -23.85 2.57
N ASP A 89 11.95 -22.92 2.08
CA ASP A 89 13.39 -22.88 2.39
C ASP A 89 13.74 -21.86 3.49
N ASN A 90 12.75 -21.34 4.23
CA ASN A 90 12.94 -20.35 5.30
C ASN A 90 13.76 -19.10 4.86
N LYS A 91 13.54 -18.62 3.63
CA LYS A 91 14.20 -17.40 3.09
C LYS A 91 13.44 -16.15 3.52
N TRP A 92 13.38 -15.91 4.83
CA TRP A 92 12.67 -14.78 5.42
C TRP A 92 13.28 -13.43 5.03
N ASP A 93 14.58 -13.38 4.74
CA ASP A 93 15.25 -12.21 4.15
C ASP A 93 14.64 -11.83 2.79
N LYS A 94 14.29 -12.83 1.97
CA LYS A 94 13.62 -12.62 0.68
C LYS A 94 12.16 -12.21 0.85
N MET A 95 11.49 -12.74 1.88
CA MET A 95 10.15 -12.30 2.25
C MET A 95 10.14 -10.83 2.70
N ASN A 96 11.11 -10.39 3.53
CA ASN A 96 11.28 -9.00 3.92
C ASN A 96 11.49 -8.10 2.69
N ASN A 97 12.40 -8.48 1.79
CA ASN A 97 12.63 -7.73 0.55
C ASN A 97 11.37 -7.61 -0.32
N TRP A 98 10.62 -8.69 -0.45
CA TRP A 98 9.36 -8.70 -1.19
C TRP A 98 8.31 -7.81 -0.51
N LEU A 99 8.16 -7.89 0.81
CA LEU A 99 7.20 -7.09 1.56
C LEU A 99 7.52 -5.59 1.50
N SER A 100 8.81 -5.22 1.59
CA SER A 100 9.29 -3.84 1.34
C SER A 100 8.96 -3.33 -0.06
N SER A 101 8.72 -4.21 -1.04
CA SER A 101 8.33 -3.78 -2.40
C SER A 101 6.87 -3.32 -2.49
N LEU A 102 6.02 -3.78 -1.56
CA LEU A 102 4.58 -3.50 -1.48
C LEU A 102 4.24 -2.33 -0.55
N SER A 103 5.23 -1.79 0.16
CA SER A 103 5.01 -0.86 1.26
C SER A 103 5.92 0.36 1.15
N THR A 104 5.58 1.40 1.92
CA THR A 104 6.48 2.52 2.19
C THR A 104 7.48 2.23 3.31
N TYR A 105 7.28 1.14 4.06
CA TYR A 105 8.18 0.68 5.12
C TYR A 105 9.25 -0.26 4.57
N ASP A 106 10.42 -0.23 5.20
CA ASP A 106 11.51 -1.14 4.90
C ASP A 106 11.58 -2.27 5.93
N PHE A 107 11.11 -3.46 5.57
CA PHE A 107 11.14 -4.67 6.39
C PHE A 107 12.53 -5.32 6.40
N THR A 108 13.47 -4.91 5.54
CA THR A 108 14.81 -5.51 5.50
C THR A 108 15.66 -5.20 6.73
N GLN A 109 15.21 -4.26 7.56
CA GLN A 109 15.82 -3.96 8.85
C GLN A 109 15.51 -4.98 9.96
N VAL A 110 14.53 -5.87 9.76
CA VAL A 110 14.15 -6.87 10.76
C VAL A 110 15.10 -8.06 10.67
N ASP A 111 15.76 -8.38 11.79
CA ASP A 111 16.58 -9.58 11.89
C ASP A 111 15.69 -10.82 11.96
N VAL A 112 15.93 -11.74 11.03
CA VAL A 112 15.19 -13.00 10.88
C VAL A 112 16.14 -14.20 10.93
N THR A 113 17.34 -14.00 11.47
CA THR A 113 18.36 -15.03 11.59
C THR A 113 17.87 -16.17 12.47
N GLY A 114 17.88 -17.39 11.93
CA GLY A 114 17.50 -18.59 12.68
C GLY A 114 15.99 -18.83 12.80
N VAL A 115 15.15 -17.98 12.19
CA VAL A 115 13.70 -18.17 12.12
C VAL A 115 13.35 -19.39 11.27
N LYS A 116 12.47 -20.27 11.77
CA LYS A 116 12.18 -21.60 11.17
C LYS A 116 10.75 -21.79 10.68
N SER A 117 9.89 -20.80 10.84
CA SER A 117 8.48 -20.87 10.47
C SER A 117 7.95 -19.51 10.06
N ILE A 118 6.82 -19.53 9.33
CA ILE A 118 6.11 -18.31 8.96
C ILE A 118 5.62 -17.56 10.21
N ASP A 119 5.13 -18.28 11.22
CA ASP A 119 4.67 -17.68 12.47
C ASP A 119 5.83 -16.97 13.19
N GLY A 120 6.99 -17.61 13.30
CA GLY A 120 8.17 -16.97 13.90
C GLY A 120 8.67 -15.77 13.09
N TRP A 121 8.49 -15.78 11.77
CA TRP A 121 8.79 -14.61 10.95
C TRP A 121 7.82 -13.47 11.20
N LEU A 122 6.52 -13.76 11.32
CA LEU A 122 5.50 -12.78 11.68
C LEU A 122 5.74 -12.21 13.09
N ASP A 123 6.15 -13.03 14.05
CA ASP A 123 6.51 -12.61 15.40
C ASP A 123 7.69 -11.62 15.37
N CYS A 124 8.75 -11.90 14.61
CA CYS A 124 9.87 -10.96 14.45
C CYS A 124 9.45 -9.62 13.83
N LEU A 125 8.52 -9.64 12.87
CA LEU A 125 7.99 -8.41 12.30
C LEU A 125 7.19 -7.62 13.35
N ASP A 126 6.33 -8.31 14.11
CA ASP A 126 5.50 -7.71 15.16
C ASP A 126 6.35 -7.07 16.27
N GLU A 127 7.38 -7.78 16.75
CA GLU A 127 8.36 -7.29 17.73
C GLU A 127 9.11 -6.04 17.24
N ALA A 128 9.31 -5.93 15.92
CA ALA A 128 9.91 -4.77 15.27
C ALA A 128 8.91 -3.63 14.97
N GLY A 129 7.64 -3.78 15.36
CA GLY A 129 6.57 -2.81 15.14
C GLY A 129 5.96 -2.83 13.74
N PHE A 130 6.19 -3.90 12.98
CA PHE A 130 5.65 -4.10 11.64
C PHE A 130 4.53 -5.14 11.64
N PHE A 131 3.32 -4.71 11.31
CA PHE A 131 2.16 -5.59 11.31
C PHE A 131 1.84 -6.11 9.90
N VAL A 132 1.50 -7.40 9.81
CA VAL A 132 1.11 -8.04 8.56
C VAL A 132 -0.21 -8.77 8.76
N THR A 133 -1.20 -8.47 7.91
CA THR A 133 -2.45 -9.23 7.84
C THR A 133 -2.32 -10.31 6.77
N HIS A 134 -2.85 -11.51 7.05
CA HIS A 134 -2.81 -12.60 6.09
C HIS A 134 -4.16 -13.31 5.93
N SER A 135 -4.40 -13.84 4.74
CA SER A 135 -5.56 -14.71 4.49
C SER A 135 -5.36 -16.10 5.09
N SER A 136 -6.44 -16.82 5.44
CA SER A 136 -6.40 -18.18 6.00
C SER A 136 -5.91 -19.28 5.06
N GLY A 137 -5.51 -18.95 3.82
CA GLY A 137 -4.68 -19.83 2.99
C GLY A 137 -5.27 -21.20 2.64
N THR A 138 -6.58 -21.31 2.39
CA THR A 138 -7.24 -22.60 2.08
C THR A 138 -6.76 -23.28 0.79
N GLY A 139 -6.00 -22.58 -0.06
CA GLY A 139 -5.39 -23.08 -1.31
C GLY A 139 -3.86 -23.16 -1.30
N GLY A 140 -3.21 -23.13 -0.13
CA GLY A 140 -1.77 -23.39 0.00
C GLY A 140 -0.84 -22.17 0.01
N LYS A 141 -1.29 -21.00 -0.49
CA LYS A 141 -0.49 -19.76 -0.49
C LYS A 141 -1.26 -18.55 0.07
N PRO A 142 -0.93 -18.06 1.28
CA PRO A 142 -1.61 -16.92 1.86
C PRO A 142 -1.26 -15.62 1.13
N SER A 143 -2.25 -14.73 0.99
CA SER A 143 -1.94 -13.31 0.73
C SER A 143 -1.37 -12.69 1.99
N LEU A 144 -0.31 -11.88 1.87
CA LEU A 144 0.30 -11.13 2.97
C LEU A 144 0.22 -9.64 2.64
N LEU A 145 -0.37 -8.86 3.53
CA LEU A 145 -0.61 -7.43 3.36
C LEU A 145 0.06 -6.66 4.51
N PRO A 146 1.00 -5.75 4.21
CA PRO A 146 1.59 -4.88 5.23
C PRO A 146 0.53 -3.88 5.73
N LYS A 147 0.44 -3.72 7.04
CA LYS A 147 -0.39 -2.70 7.70
C LYS A 147 0.52 -1.58 8.20
N ALA A 148 -0.01 -0.35 8.24
CA ALA A 148 0.65 0.70 8.99
C ALA A 148 0.73 0.29 10.48
N PRO A 149 1.79 0.69 11.21
CA PRO A 149 1.81 0.64 12.66
C PRO A 149 0.55 1.28 13.22
N GLU A 150 0.05 0.77 14.35
CA GLU A 150 -0.99 1.49 15.09
C GLU A 150 -0.38 2.80 15.62
N GLU A 151 -0.98 3.93 15.25
CA GLU A 151 -0.68 5.26 15.80
C GLU A 151 -1.35 5.46 17.17
#